data_AF-A0A1S8MDV0-F1
#
_entry.id   AF-A0A1S8MDV0-F1
#
_cell.length_a   1.000
_cell.length_b   1.000
_cell.length_c   1.000
_cell.angle_alpha   90.00
_cell.angle_beta   90.00
_cell.angle_gamma   90.00
#
_symmetry.space_group_name_H-M   'P 1'
#
loop_
_entity.id
_entity.type
_entity.pdbx_description
1 polymer ?
#
loop_
_entity_poly.entity_id
_entity_poly.type
_entity_poly.pdbx_seq_one_letter_code
_entity_poly.pdbx_strand_id
1 'polypeptide(L)'
;MTDLLKRKGIFRISRDLIIKEPKGVMEILKDILIIKAENNFATNDVVYWGCSEHFEILEPAEILPTYNAEITKEENGIMVMWYKVNETK
;
A
#
# COMPACT_ATOMS: atom_id res chain seq x y z
N MET A 1 3.44 17.96 8.89
CA MET A 1 2.61 17.90 7.67
C MET A 1 3.41 18.03 6.37
N THR A 2 4.70 18.43 6.41
CA THR A 2 5.52 18.78 5.23
C THR A 2 6.23 17.61 4.52
N ASP A 3 6.28 16.41 5.12
CA ASP A 3 7.07 15.30 4.57
C ASP A 3 6.25 14.17 3.92
N LEU A 4 4.91 14.26 3.90
CA LEU A 4 4.06 13.22 3.30
C LEU A 4 4.41 12.99 1.82
N LEU A 5 4.68 14.06 1.06
CA LEU A 5 5.07 13.96 -0.35
C LEU A 5 6.45 13.32 -0.57
N LYS A 6 7.28 13.19 0.47
CA LYS A 6 8.56 12.47 0.40
C LYS A 6 8.39 10.98 0.73
N ARG A 7 7.27 10.58 1.31
CA ARG A 7 6.98 9.20 1.70
C ARG A 7 6.19 8.47 0.63
N LYS A 8 6.83 8.24 -0.52
CA LYS A 8 6.20 7.62 -1.69
C LYS A 8 6.47 6.11 -1.70
N GLY A 9 5.47 5.35 -2.13
CA GLY A 9 5.59 3.91 -2.25
C GLY A 9 4.68 3.33 -3.32
N ILE A 10 4.98 2.08 -3.66
CA ILE A 10 4.16 1.24 -4.54
C ILE A 10 3.60 0.10 -3.70
N PHE A 11 2.34 -0.25 -3.87
CA PHE A 11 1.76 -1.45 -3.27
C PHE A 11 0.74 -2.06 -4.22
N ARG A 12 0.38 -3.32 -3.97
CA ARG A 12 -0.56 -4.07 -4.82
C ARG A 12 -1.67 -4.64 -3.98
N ILE A 13 -2.89 -4.58 -4.49
CA ILE A 13 -4.05 -5.23 -3.88
C ILE A 13 -4.66 -6.14 -4.94
N SER A 14 -4.81 -7.42 -4.61
CA SER A 14 -5.45 -8.36 -5.52
C SER A 14 -6.93 -8.08 -5.66
N ARG A 15 -7.49 -8.28 -6.85
CA ARG A 15 -8.95 -8.12 -7.05
C ARG A 15 -9.74 -9.10 -6.20
N ASP A 16 -9.20 -10.28 -5.97
CA ASP A 16 -9.78 -11.26 -5.06
C ASP A 16 -9.91 -10.71 -3.64
N LEU A 17 -8.90 -10.00 -3.13
CA LEU A 17 -8.94 -9.38 -1.81
C LEU A 17 -9.96 -8.23 -1.76
N ILE A 18 -10.06 -7.42 -2.82
CA ILE A 18 -11.09 -6.36 -2.94
C ILE A 18 -12.50 -6.95 -2.87
N ILE A 19 -12.75 -8.08 -3.54
CA ILE A 19 -14.06 -8.73 -3.57
C ILE A 19 -14.37 -9.41 -2.24
N LYS A 20 -13.42 -10.16 -1.67
CA LYS A 20 -13.64 -10.96 -0.46
C LYS A 20 -13.65 -10.10 0.81
N GLU A 21 -12.81 -9.08 0.89
CA GLU A 21 -12.59 -8.29 2.10
C GLU A 21 -12.55 -6.77 1.83
N PRO A 22 -13.62 -6.19 1.26
CA PRO A 22 -13.63 -4.78 0.86
C PRO A 22 -13.42 -3.82 2.04
N LYS A 23 -13.88 -4.18 3.25
CA LYS A 23 -13.64 -3.37 4.46
C LYS A 23 -12.17 -3.33 4.83
N GLY A 24 -11.46 -4.47 4.75
CA GLY A 24 -10.02 -4.50 5.01
C GLY A 24 -9.23 -3.69 3.99
N VAL A 25 -9.64 -3.74 2.72
CA VAL A 25 -9.07 -2.88 1.67
C VAL A 25 -9.33 -1.41 1.93
N MET A 26 -10.53 -1.03 2.39
CA MET A 26 -10.79 0.37 2.78
C MET A 26 -9.87 0.83 3.91
N GLU A 27 -9.61 -0.03 4.90
CA GLU A 27 -8.69 0.28 6.00
C GLU A 27 -7.24 0.45 5.52
N ILE A 28 -6.80 -0.31 4.50
CA ILE A 28 -5.50 -0.08 3.84
C ILE A 28 -5.49 1.30 3.17
N LEU A 29 -6.54 1.63 2.41
CA LEU A 29 -6.56 2.81 1.55
C LEU A 29 -6.81 4.13 2.31
N LYS A 30 -7.40 4.10 3.51
CA LYS A 30 -7.77 5.30 4.27
C LYS A 30 -6.55 6.19 4.62
N ASP A 31 -5.39 5.57 4.83
CA ASP A 31 -4.15 6.24 5.25
C ASP A 31 -3.20 6.53 4.08
N ILE A 32 -3.70 6.45 2.84
CA ILE A 32 -2.91 6.65 1.62
C ILE A 32 -3.50 7.74 0.74
N LEU A 33 -2.66 8.73 0.43
CA LEU A 33 -2.91 9.65 -0.67
C LEU A 33 -2.51 8.99 -1.99
N ILE A 34 -3.51 8.47 -2.72
CA ILE A 34 -3.30 7.81 -4.01
C ILE A 34 -2.97 8.84 -5.10
N ILE A 35 -1.87 8.61 -5.81
CA ILE A 35 -1.40 9.43 -6.93
C ILE A 35 -1.77 8.76 -8.26
N LYS A 36 -1.63 7.43 -8.34
CA LYS A 36 -1.87 6.64 -9.55
C LYS A 36 -2.36 5.25 -9.16
N ALA A 37 -3.23 4.68 -9.99
CA ALA A 37 -3.64 3.28 -9.90
C ALA A 37 -3.66 2.67 -11.31
N GLU A 38 -3.16 1.44 -11.44
CA GLU A 38 -3.16 0.69 -12.70
C GLU A 38 -3.66 -0.73 -12.48
N ASN A 39 -4.45 -1.21 -13.44
CA ASN A 39 -4.87 -2.60 -13.48
C ASN A 39 -3.74 -3.45 -14.07
N ASN A 40 -3.25 -4.41 -13.31
CA ASN A 40 -2.36 -5.45 -13.81
C ASN A 40 -3.18 -6.71 -14.10
N PHE A 41 -3.65 -6.83 -15.34
CA PHE A 41 -4.46 -7.96 -15.78
C PHE A 41 -3.72 -9.31 -15.73
N ALA A 42 -2.39 -9.30 -15.88
CA ALA A 42 -1.59 -10.53 -15.87
C ALA A 42 -1.54 -11.18 -14.48
N THR A 43 -1.58 -10.39 -13.41
CA THR A 43 -1.56 -10.86 -12.02
C THR A 43 -2.91 -10.74 -11.33
N ASN A 44 -3.93 -10.20 -12.00
CA ASN A 44 -5.25 -9.92 -11.46
C ASN A 44 -5.24 -8.97 -10.24
N ASP A 45 -4.30 -8.02 -10.25
CA ASP A 45 -4.09 -7.06 -9.17
C ASP A 45 -4.32 -5.61 -9.64
N VAL A 46 -4.56 -4.71 -8.68
CA VAL A 46 -4.45 -3.27 -8.88
C VAL A 46 -3.17 -2.80 -8.22
N VAL A 47 -2.30 -2.16 -9.00
CA VAL A 47 -1.05 -1.55 -8.54
C VAL A 47 -1.35 -0.09 -8.20
N TYR A 48 -0.96 0.33 -7.01
CA TYR A 48 -1.16 1.68 -6.51
C TYR A 48 0.18 2.36 -6.27
N TRP A 49 0.23 3.65 -6.59
CA TRP A 49 1.29 4.55 -6.19
C TRP A 49 0.68 5.62 -5.29
N GLY A 50 1.26 5.83 -4.13
CA GLY A 50 0.72 6.80 -3.19
C GLY A 50 1.72 7.25 -2.15
N CYS A 51 1.26 8.17 -1.31
CA CYS A 51 2.00 8.66 -0.16
C CYS A 51 1.30 8.24 1.13
N SER A 52 2.06 7.80 2.13
CA SER A 52 1.53 7.42 3.44
C SER A 52 2.54 7.71 4.55
N GLU A 53 2.07 7.97 5.76
CA GLU A 53 2.96 8.09 6.93
C GLU A 53 3.63 6.76 7.30
N HIS A 54 3.07 5.63 6.85
CA HIS A 54 3.63 4.29 7.01
C HIS A 54 4.84 4.01 6.11
N PHE A 55 5.08 4.82 5.08
CA PHE A 55 6.21 4.65 4.16
C PHE A 55 7.43 5.45 4.65
N GLU A 56 8.63 5.00 4.29
CA GLU A 56 9.86 5.71 4.63
C GLU A 56 9.99 7.02 3.84
N ILE A 57 10.74 7.98 4.38
CA ILE A 57 11.08 9.20 3.64
C ILE A 57 12.11 8.82 2.59
N LEU A 58 11.85 9.18 1.33
CA LEU A 58 12.79 9.00 0.24
C LEU A 58 13.66 10.24 0.07
N GLU A 59 14.95 9.99 -0.08
CA GLU A 59 15.92 10.98 -0.52
C GLU A 59 15.80 11.24 -2.04
N PRO A 60 16.28 12.39 -2.53
CA PRO A 60 16.28 12.68 -3.95
C PRO A 60 16.96 11.57 -4.77
N ALA A 61 16.32 11.17 -5.87
CA ALA A 61 16.76 10.12 -6.79
C ALA A 61 16.73 8.67 -6.27
N GLU A 62 16.14 8.41 -5.10
CA GLU A 62 15.86 7.03 -4.68
C GLU A 62 14.77 6.37 -5.53
N ILE A 63 14.90 5.06 -5.72
CA ILE A 63 13.91 4.23 -6.41
C ILE A 63 12.69 4.09 -5.50
N LEU A 64 11.49 4.17 -6.07
CA LEU A 64 10.25 3.97 -5.33
C LEU A 64 10.21 2.55 -4.74
N PRO A 65 10.15 2.41 -3.40
CA PRO A 65 10.08 1.11 -2.75
C PRO A 65 8.68 0.50 -2.93
N THR A 66 8.63 -0.83 -2.86
CA THR A 66 7.38 -1.57 -2.80
C THR A 66 7.06 -1.93 -1.35
N TYR A 67 5.80 -1.81 -0.96
CA TYR A 67 5.28 -2.16 0.35
C TYR A 67 4.17 -3.19 0.22
N ASN A 68 4.09 -4.04 1.25
CA ASN A 68 2.94 -4.90 1.49
C ASN A 68 2.17 -4.39 2.70
N ALA A 69 0.86 -4.58 2.67
CA ALA A 69 -0.02 -4.41 3.80
C ALA A 69 -0.57 -5.78 4.21
N GLU A 70 -0.50 -6.08 5.50
CA GLU A 70 -1.15 -7.24 6.09
C GLU A 70 -2.38 -6.78 6.88
N ILE A 71 -3.50 -7.46 6.64
CA ILE A 71 -4.77 -7.21 7.33
C ILE A 71 -4.98 -8.29 8.38
N THR A 72 -5.13 -7.89 9.64
CA THR A 72 -5.50 -8.79 10.74
C THR A 72 -6.86 -8.38 11.28
N LYS A 73 -7.78 -9.35 11.37
CA LYS A 73 -9.09 -9.14 12.01
C LYS A 73 -8.95 -9.44 13.50
N GLU A 74 -9.27 -8.46 14.33
CA GLU A 74 -9.34 -8.59 15.78
C GLU A 74 -10.79 -8.48 16.25
N GLU A 75 -11.06 -8.84 17.52
CA GLU A 75 -12.42 -8.79 18.09
C GLU A 75 -13.07 -7.40 17.98
N ASN A 76 -12.25 -6.34 18.02
CA ASN A 76 -12.71 -4.94 18.04
C ASN A 76 -12.44 -4.16 16.75
N GLY A 77 -11.95 -4.79 15.68
CA GLY A 77 -11.70 -4.07 14.45
C GLY A 77 -10.76 -4.77 13.45
N ILE A 78 -10.26 -3.97 12.52
CA ILE A 78 -9.30 -4.40 11.51
C ILE A 78 -8.01 -3.64 11.76
N MET A 79 -6.92 -4.38 11.95
CA MET A 79 -5.57 -3.82 12.02
C MET A 79 -4.88 -3.98 10.66
N VAL A 80 -4.13 -2.94 10.26
CA VAL A 80 -3.31 -2.97 9.05
C VAL A 80 -1.86 -2.72 9.45
N MET A 81 -0.96 -3.61 9.04
CA MET A 81 0.47 -3.47 9.22
C MET A 81 1.18 -3.33 7.88
N TRP A 82 2.06 -2.35 7.77
CA TRP A 82 2.84 -2.08 6.56
C TRP A 82 4.28 -2.52 6.72
N TYR A 83 4.82 -3.16 5.70
CA TYR A 83 6.24 -3.51 5.65
C TYR A 83 6.79 -3.35 4.24
N LYS A 84 8.03 -2.87 4.17
CA LYS A 84 8.78 -2.73 2.92
C LYS A 84 9.14 -4.12 2.40
N VAL A 85 8.89 -4.35 1.11
CA VAL A 85 9.34 -5.56 0.43
C VAL A 85 10.83 -5.42 0.19
N ASN A 86 11.63 -6.24 0.88
CA ASN A 86 13.05 -6.34 0.60
C ASN A 86 13.21 -7.18 -0.67
N GLU A 87 13.92 -6.67 -1.67
CA GLU A 87 14.33 -7.48 -2.81
C GLU A 87 15.25 -8.60 -2.29
N THR A 88 14.77 -9.84 -2.29
CA THR A 88 15.65 -11.00 -2.17
C THR A 88 16.53 -11.00 -3.41
N LYS A 89 17.80 -10.61 -3.25
CA LYS A 89 18.83 -10.71 -4.28
C LYS A 89 19.07 -12.16 -4.70
#